data_AF-A0A524CTN7-F1
#
_entry.id   AF-A0A524CTN7-F1
#
_cell.length_a   1.000
_cell.length_b   1.000
_cell.length_c   1.000
_cell.angle_alpha   90.00
_cell.angle_beta   90.00
_cell.angle_gamma   90.00
#
_symmetry.space_group_name_H-M   'P 1'
#
loop_
_entity.id
_entity.type
_entity.pdbx_description
1 polymer ?
#
loop_
_entity_poly.entity_id
_entity_poly.type
_entity_poly.pdbx_seq_one_letter_code
_entity_poly.pdbx_strand_id
1 'polypeptide(L)'
;MAIYKRRTTGFVTSGPYRYVRHPQYVGFLLLTSGLTAWSYWIQTHTFGISWIPYQATVALWFAVLAAYVGLALAEERYLLNEYGQDYLDYRESAGFFIPGVTKRPNDILTSVSVLIVLMVLLLLFSTYWGSVTPTG
;
A
#
# COMPACT_ATOMS: atom_id res chain seq x y z
N MET A 1 -1.57 -26.82 -30.42
CA MET A 1 -1.98 -25.45 -30.05
C MET A 1 -0.83 -24.82 -29.28
N ALA A 2 0.08 -24.13 -29.98
CA ALA A 2 1.28 -23.57 -29.38
C ALA A 2 0.95 -22.21 -28.75
N ILE A 3 1.02 -22.13 -27.42
CA ILE A 3 0.82 -20.88 -26.69
C ILE A 3 2.01 -19.96 -27.00
N TYR A 4 1.68 -18.81 -27.57
CA TYR A 4 2.60 -17.80 -28.05
C TYR A 4 3.44 -17.23 -26.89
N LYS A 5 4.67 -17.75 -26.72
CA LYS A 5 5.70 -17.18 -25.84
C LYS A 5 6.19 -15.87 -26.48
N ARG A 6 5.46 -14.78 -26.26
CA ARG A 6 5.86 -13.45 -26.71
C ARG A 6 7.13 -13.07 -25.93
N ARG A 7 8.30 -13.29 -26.55
CA ARG A 7 9.56 -12.69 -26.12
C ARG A 7 9.50 -11.19 -26.36
N THR A 8 8.80 -10.45 -25.52
CA THR A 8 9.07 -9.03 -25.30
C THR A 8 10.16 -8.96 -24.26
N THR A 9 11.38 -8.86 -24.75
CA THR A 9 12.57 -8.48 -24.00
C THR A 9 12.30 -7.21 -23.19
N GLY A 10 12.30 -7.33 -21.87
CA GLY A 10 12.26 -6.20 -20.93
C GLY A 10 11.03 -6.21 -20.04
N PHE A 11 11.23 -6.48 -18.75
CA PHE A 11 10.37 -5.93 -17.71
C PHE A 11 10.12 -4.45 -18.02
N VAL A 12 8.88 -3.99 -17.88
CA VAL A 12 8.57 -2.56 -18.00
C VAL A 12 9.15 -1.86 -16.77
N THR A 13 10.42 -1.49 -16.85
CA THR A 13 11.14 -0.69 -15.84
C THR A 13 11.02 0.81 -16.13
N SER A 14 10.22 1.19 -17.11
CA SER A 14 10.01 2.59 -17.50
C SER A 14 8.96 3.27 -16.62
N GLY A 15 9.21 4.54 -16.27
CA GLY A 15 8.29 5.37 -15.50
C GLY A 15 8.29 5.07 -13.99
N PRO A 16 7.13 5.01 -13.31
CA PRO A 16 7.05 4.86 -11.85
C PRO A 16 7.61 3.52 -11.34
N TYR A 17 7.61 2.49 -12.19
CA TYR A 17 8.21 1.18 -11.90
C TYR A 17 9.74 1.24 -11.74
N ARG A 18 10.40 2.29 -12.24
CA ARG A 18 11.84 2.52 -11.99
C ARG A 18 12.15 2.78 -10.52
N TYR A 19 11.18 3.33 -9.78
CA TYR A 19 11.38 3.82 -8.43
C TYR A 19 10.75 2.90 -7.37
N VAL A 20 9.64 2.25 -7.73
CA VAL A 20 8.82 1.42 -6.84
C VAL A 20 8.41 0.15 -7.56
N ARG A 21 8.54 -1.02 -6.94
CA ARG A 21 8.15 -2.31 -7.51
C ARG A 21 6.64 -2.45 -7.71
N HIS A 22 5.86 -1.89 -6.79
CA HIS A 22 4.40 -1.99 -6.80
C HIS A 22 3.69 -0.62 -6.67
N PRO A 23 3.87 0.32 -7.62
CA PRO A 23 3.30 1.67 -7.53
C PRO A 23 1.77 1.65 -7.48
N GLN A 24 1.14 0.67 -8.11
CA GLN A 24 -0.31 0.46 -8.08
C GLN A 24 -0.81 0.14 -6.66
N TYR A 25 -0.15 -0.78 -5.95
CA TYR A 25 -0.53 -1.12 -4.58
C TYR A 25 -0.35 0.06 -3.64
N VAL A 26 0.70 0.88 -3.83
CA VAL A 26 0.87 2.14 -3.09
C VAL A 26 -0.33 3.07 -3.33
N GLY A 27 -0.73 3.26 -4.58
CA GLY A 27 -1.89 4.10 -4.91
C GLY A 27 -3.18 3.63 -4.24
N PHE A 28 -3.46 2.32 -4.27
CA PHE A 28 -4.62 1.74 -3.60
C PHE A 28 -4.56 1.88 -2.08
N LEU A 29 -3.39 1.66 -1.46
CA LEU A 29 -3.23 1.80 0.00
C LEU A 29 -3.39 3.24 0.45
N LEU A 30 -2.87 4.21 -0.31
CA LEU A 30 -3.07 5.64 -0.04
C LEU A 30 -4.55 6.04 -0.19
N LEU A 31 -5.19 5.63 -1.29
CA LEU A 31 -6.61 5.93 -1.53
C LEU A 31 -7.49 5.35 -0.42
N THR A 32 -7.32 4.05 -0.11
CA THR A 32 -8.08 3.40 0.95
C THR A 32 -7.79 3.99 2.31
N SER A 33 -6.55 4.44 2.59
CA SER A 33 -6.23 5.11 3.86
C SER A 33 -6.98 6.43 4.03
N GLY A 34 -7.05 7.24 2.96
CA GLY A 34 -7.83 8.48 2.95
C GLY A 34 -9.32 8.23 3.13
N LEU A 35 -9.88 7.25 2.42
CA LEU A 35 -11.29 6.86 2.58
C LEU A 35 -11.61 6.35 3.99
N THR A 36 -10.73 5.55 4.58
CA THR A 36 -10.88 5.06 5.97
C THR A 36 -10.82 6.21 6.97
N ALA A 37 -9.88 7.15 6.83
CA ALA A 37 -9.78 8.31 7.70
C ALA A 37 -11.00 9.25 7.57
N TRP A 38 -11.48 9.45 6.34
CA TRP A 38 -12.69 10.22 6.04
C TRP A 38 -13.95 9.55 6.62
N SER A 39 -14.08 8.23 6.44
CA SER A 39 -15.18 7.45 7.03
C SER A 39 -15.15 7.49 8.56
N TYR A 40 -13.96 7.37 9.16
CA TYR A 40 -13.78 7.52 10.61
C TYR A 40 -14.23 8.90 11.09
N TRP A 41 -13.87 9.97 10.37
CA TRP A 41 -14.27 11.33 10.69
C TRP A 41 -15.80 11.50 10.64
N ILE A 42 -16.43 11.05 9.57
CA ILE A 42 -17.90 11.12 9.39
C ILE A 42 -18.62 10.38 10.52
N GLN A 43 -18.20 9.16 10.83
CA GLN A 43 -18.85 8.35 11.87
C GLN A 43 -18.73 8.97 13.27
N THR A 44 -17.65 9.70 13.54
CA THR A 44 -17.41 10.34 14.83
C THR A 44 -18.11 11.71 14.97
N HIS A 45 -18.32 12.46 13.88
CA HIS A 45 -18.83 13.84 13.93
C HIS A 45 -20.25 14.04 13.39
N THR A 46 -20.72 13.17 12.49
CA THR A 46 -22.02 13.32 11.83
C THR A 46 -22.96 12.20 12.29
N PHE A 47 -23.52 12.34 13.49
CA PHE A 47 -24.70 11.58 13.97
C PHE A 47 -24.77 10.08 13.62
N GLY A 48 -23.65 9.36 13.73
CA GLY A 48 -23.51 8.05 14.40
C GLY A 48 -24.35 6.83 13.97
N ILE A 49 -25.13 6.85 12.90
CA ILE A 49 -25.84 5.64 12.42
C ILE A 49 -25.07 5.07 11.23
N SER A 50 -24.01 4.32 11.56
CA SER A 50 -23.35 3.43 10.63
C SER A 50 -23.59 2.00 11.08
N TRP A 51 -23.99 1.14 10.15
CA TRP A 51 -24.18 -0.30 10.41
C TRP A 51 -22.84 -1.01 10.67
N ILE A 52 -21.72 -0.35 10.37
CA ILE A 52 -20.36 -0.86 10.56
C ILE A 52 -19.66 0.07 11.56
N PRO A 53 -19.16 -0.44 12.70
CA PRO A 53 -18.40 0.36 13.66
C PRO A 53 -17.05 0.80 13.08
N TYR A 54 -16.59 2.00 13.42
CA TYR A 54 -15.33 2.56 12.90
C TYR A 54 -14.12 1.66 13.17
N GLN A 55 -14.11 0.91 14.27
CA GLN A 55 -13.07 -0.07 14.59
C GLN A 55 -13.00 -1.18 13.54
N ALA A 56 -14.16 -1.64 13.04
CA ALA A 56 -14.21 -2.66 11.99
C ALA A 56 -13.71 -2.11 10.66
N THR A 57 -13.99 -0.85 10.32
CA THR A 57 -13.45 -0.21 9.11
C THR A 57 -11.92 -0.07 9.16
N VAL A 58 -11.37 0.30 10.32
CA VAL A 58 -9.91 0.36 10.52
C VAL A 58 -9.30 -1.04 10.45
N ALA A 59 -9.90 -2.04 11.11
CA ALA A 59 -9.45 -3.42 11.05
C ALA A 59 -9.47 -3.98 9.61
N LEU A 60 -10.50 -3.64 8.84
CA LEU A 60 -10.59 -4.00 7.42
C LEU A 60 -9.42 -3.41 6.62
N TRP A 61 -9.04 -2.16 6.89
CA TRP A 61 -7.89 -1.57 6.22
C TRP A 61 -6.58 -2.31 6.55
N PHE A 62 -6.38 -2.75 7.80
CA PHE A 62 -5.24 -3.61 8.15
C PHE A 62 -5.28 -4.97 7.43
N ALA A 63 -6.46 -5.56 7.28
CA ALA A 63 -6.63 -6.80 6.52
C ALA A 63 -6.29 -6.60 5.03
N VAL A 64 -6.73 -5.49 4.44
CA VAL A 64 -6.41 -5.10 3.06
C VAL A 64 -4.90 -4.88 2.89
N LEU A 65 -4.26 -4.19 3.84
CA LEU A 65 -2.80 -4.02 3.85
C LEU A 65 -2.08 -5.37 3.86
N ALA A 66 -2.47 -6.29 4.74
CA ALA A 66 -1.90 -7.62 4.83
C ALA A 66 -2.11 -8.43 3.53
N ALA A 67 -3.30 -8.35 2.93
CA ALA A 67 -3.61 -9.01 1.67
C ALA A 67 -2.75 -8.49 0.52
N TYR A 68 -2.58 -7.17 0.38
CA TYR A 68 -1.74 -6.58 -0.66
C TYR A 68 -0.25 -6.91 -0.46
N VAL A 69 0.23 -6.90 0.78
CA VAL A 69 1.62 -7.32 1.07
C VAL A 69 1.83 -8.78 0.71
N GLY A 70 0.87 -9.66 1.05
CA GLY A 70 0.92 -11.08 0.68
C GLY A 70 0.92 -11.29 -0.83
N LEU A 71 0.08 -10.55 -1.55
CA LEU A 71 0.00 -10.62 -3.02
C LEU A 71 1.30 -10.13 -3.67
N ALA A 72 1.83 -8.99 -3.22
CA ALA A 72 3.10 -8.47 -3.69
C ALA A 72 4.24 -9.48 -3.47
N LEU A 73 4.31 -10.11 -2.28
CA LEU A 73 5.29 -11.16 -2.00
C LEU A 73 5.13 -12.40 -2.89
N ALA A 74 3.89 -12.78 -3.21
CA ALA A 74 3.63 -13.89 -4.13
C ALA A 74 4.08 -13.55 -5.56
N GLU A 75 3.82 -12.33 -6.01
CA GLU A 75 4.33 -11.81 -7.29
C GLU A 75 5.86 -11.82 -7.32
N GLU A 76 6.53 -11.30 -6.28
CA GLU A 76 8.00 -11.30 -6.23
C GLU A 76 8.58 -12.71 -6.32
N ARG A 77 7.98 -13.69 -5.64
CA ARG A 77 8.40 -15.10 -5.71
C ARG A 77 8.21 -15.67 -7.11
N TYR A 78 7.08 -15.36 -7.75
CA TYR A 78 6.81 -15.79 -9.12
C TYR A 78 7.82 -15.19 -10.10
N LEU A 79 8.11 -13.90 -9.97
CA LEU A 79 9.07 -13.19 -10.82
C LEU A 79 10.50 -13.66 -10.58
N LEU A 80 10.88 -13.95 -9.33
CA LEU A 80 12.17 -14.53 -9.00
C LEU A 80 12.34 -15.93 -9.63
N ASN A 81 11.29 -16.74 -9.65
CA ASN A 81 11.33 -18.07 -10.28
C ASN A 81 11.40 -18.00 -11.82
N GLU A 82 10.73 -17.01 -12.43
CA GLU A 82 10.68 -16.88 -13.89
C GLU A 82 11.92 -16.17 -14.46
N TYR A 83 12.45 -15.15 -13.77
CA TYR A 83 13.51 -14.26 -14.29
C TYR A 83 14.83 -14.31 -13.50
N GLY A 84 14.87 -14.96 -12.33
CA GLY A 84 16.11 -15.22 -11.59
C GLY A 84 16.95 -13.96 -11.32
N GLN A 85 18.14 -13.91 -11.91
CA GLN A 85 19.14 -12.86 -11.69
C GLN A 85 18.68 -11.48 -12.21
N ASP A 86 17.97 -11.42 -13.34
CA ASP A 86 17.47 -10.16 -13.90
C ASP A 86 16.50 -9.46 -12.93
N TYR A 87 15.73 -10.24 -12.17
CA TYR A 87 14.83 -9.72 -11.14
C TYR A 87 15.59 -9.29 -9.88
N LEU A 88 16.66 -10.01 -9.50
CA LEU A 88 17.50 -9.62 -8.35
C LEU A 88 18.15 -8.26 -8.60
N ASP A 89 18.71 -8.04 -9.79
CA ASP A 89 19.35 -6.79 -10.18
C ASP A 89 18.32 -5.64 -10.23
N TYR A 90 17.10 -5.92 -10.72
CA TYR A 90 16.00 -4.96 -10.66
C TYR A 90 15.58 -4.62 -9.22
N ARG A 91 15.50 -5.63 -8.34
CA ARG A 91 15.09 -5.47 -6.93
C ARG A 91 16.05 -4.56 -6.15
N GLU A 92 17.34 -4.57 -6.49
CA GLU A 92 18.32 -3.64 -5.92
C GLU A 92 18.15 -2.19 -6.40
N SER A 93 17.50 -1.98 -7.54
CA SER A 93 17.30 -0.67 -8.15
C SER A 93 15.96 0.00 -7.76
N ALA A 94 14.94 -0.77 -7.35
CA ALA A 94 13.59 -0.29 -7.05
C ALA A 94 13.08 -0.65 -5.64
N GLY A 95 12.55 0.35 -4.92
CA GLY A 95 12.03 0.16 -3.56
C GLY A 95 10.74 -0.67 -3.57
N PHE A 96 10.32 -1.24 -2.43
CA PHE A 96 9.10 -2.05 -2.39
C PHE A 96 7.85 -1.19 -2.60
N PHE A 97 7.62 -0.22 -1.69
CA PHE A 97 6.59 0.82 -1.83
C PHE A 97 7.16 2.25 -1.83
N ILE A 98 8.31 2.48 -1.21
CA ILE A 98 8.90 3.82 -1.08
C ILE A 98 10.14 3.94 -1.96
N PRO A 99 10.25 4.99 -2.80
CA PRO A 99 11.45 5.24 -3.59
C PRO A 99 12.66 5.49 -2.66
N GLY A 100 13.76 4.76 -2.86
CA GLY A 100 15.03 4.96 -2.14
C GLY A 100 15.29 4.03 -0.94
N VAL A 101 14.37 3.13 -0.58
CA VAL A 101 14.57 2.12 0.48
C VAL A 101 15.21 0.82 -0.05
N THR A 102 15.74 0.89 -1.28
CA THR A 102 16.21 -0.22 -2.14
C THR A 102 17.28 -1.13 -1.56
N LYS A 103 18.10 -0.65 -0.63
CA LYS A 103 19.30 -1.37 -0.17
C LYS A 103 19.11 -2.12 1.16
N ARG A 104 17.89 -2.16 1.72
CA ARG A 104 17.67 -2.75 3.03
C ARG A 104 16.96 -4.10 2.92
N PRO A 105 17.45 -5.16 3.61
CA PRO A 105 16.77 -6.46 3.65
C PRO A 105 15.38 -6.40 4.30
N ASN A 106 15.03 -5.27 4.94
CA ASN A 106 13.76 -5.01 5.61
C ASN A 106 12.94 -3.92 4.90
N ASP A 107 13.13 -3.74 3.60
CA ASP A 107 12.39 -2.81 2.72
C ASP A 107 10.85 -2.98 2.81
N ILE A 108 10.36 -4.21 2.92
CA ILE A 108 8.94 -4.52 3.13
C ILE A 108 8.49 -4.02 4.49
N LEU A 109 9.20 -4.40 5.56
CA LEU A 109 8.86 -4.03 6.94
C LEU A 109 8.84 -2.51 7.10
N THR A 110 9.88 -1.82 6.60
CA THR A 110 9.97 -0.36 6.64
C THR A 110 8.83 0.30 5.87
N SER A 111 8.49 -0.20 4.68
CA SER A 111 7.37 0.31 3.88
C SER A 111 6.02 0.13 4.60
N VAL A 112 5.79 -1.04 5.18
CA VAL A 112 4.58 -1.34 5.97
C VAL A 112 4.51 -0.46 7.21
N SER A 113 5.61 -0.31 7.96
CA SER A 113 5.67 0.55 9.13
C SER A 113 5.35 2.01 8.78
N VAL A 114 5.86 2.53 7.65
CA VAL A 114 5.54 3.90 7.21
C VAL A 114 4.06 4.05 6.91
N LEU A 115 3.42 3.09 6.24
CA LEU A 115 1.98 3.12 5.95
C LEU A 115 1.13 3.04 7.22
N ILE A 116 1.55 2.22 8.20
CA ILE A 116 0.87 2.15 9.50
C ILE A 116 1.01 3.47 10.26
N VAL A 117 2.22 4.04 10.31
CA VAL A 117 2.44 5.35 10.95
C VAL A 117 1.62 6.44 10.26
N LEU A 118 1.60 6.46 8.92
CA LEU A 118 0.77 7.39 8.15
C LEU A 118 -0.72 7.24 8.50
N MET A 119 -1.23 6.00 8.55
CA MET A 119 -2.61 5.73 8.95
C MET A 119 -2.90 6.24 10.37
N VAL A 120 -2.01 5.96 11.33
CA VAL A 120 -2.16 6.45 12.71
C VAL A 120 -2.17 7.99 12.74
N LEU A 121 -1.27 8.64 12.01
CA LEU A 121 -1.25 10.10 11.90
C LEU A 121 -2.54 10.66 11.28
N LEU A 122 -3.10 10.01 10.26
CA LEU A 122 -4.37 10.40 9.64
C LEU A 122 -5.54 10.24 10.61
N LEU A 123 -5.56 9.17 11.41
CA LEU A 123 -6.58 8.97 12.45
C LEU A 123 -6.46 10.02 13.55
N LEU A 124 -5.25 10.31 14.03
CA LEU A 124 -5.00 11.37 15.02
C LEU A 124 -5.40 12.75 14.48
N PHE A 125 -5.01 13.06 13.25
CA PHE A 125 -5.40 14.30 12.58
C PHE A 125 -6.92 14.41 12.44
N SER A 126 -7.59 13.32 12.06
CA SER A 126 -9.06 13.26 11.96
C SER A 126 -9.73 13.54 13.32
N THR A 127 -9.24 12.94 14.41
CA THR A 127 -9.77 13.23 15.77
C THR A 127 -9.50 14.66 16.21
N TYR A 128 -8.33 15.20 15.91
CA TYR A 128 -7.96 16.58 16.24
C TYR A 128 -8.82 17.58 15.47
N TRP A 129 -9.01 17.38 14.17
CA TRP A 129 -9.86 18.27 13.37
C TRP A 129 -11.30 18.29 13.90
N GLY A 130 -11.77 17.13 14.33
CA GLY A 130 -13.06 16.95 14.98
C GLY A 130 -13.29 17.76 16.26
N SER A 131 -12.27 17.86 17.13
CA SER A 131 -12.37 18.65 18.37
C SER A 131 -12.27 20.16 18.15
N VAL A 132 -11.73 20.59 17.00
CA VAL A 132 -11.53 22.01 16.66
C VAL A 132 -12.76 22.61 15.98
N THR A 133 -13.63 21.82 15.35
CA THR A 133 -14.90 22.31 14.79
C THR A 133 -15.91 22.61 15.90
N PRO A 134 -16.27 23.88 16.15
CA PRO A 134 -17.30 24.21 17.13
C PRO A 134 -18.64 23.68 16.61
N THR A 135 -19.32 22.86 17.40
CA THR A 135 -20.74 22.57 17.20
C THR A 135 -21.52 23.85 17.43
N GLY A 136 -21.75 24.60 16.34
CA GLY A 136 -22.70 25.71 16.30
C GLY A 136 -24.13 25.20 16.23
#